data_AF-A0A970VYU3-F1
#
_entry.id   AF-A0A970VYU3-F1
#
_cell.length_a   1.000
_cell.length_b   1.000
_cell.length_c   1.000
_cell.angle_alpha   90.00
_cell.angle_beta   90.00
_cell.angle_gamma   90.00
#
_symmetry.space_group_name_H-M   'P 1'
#
loop_
_entity.id
_entity.type
_entity.pdbx_description
1 polymer ?
#
loop_
_entity_poly.entity_id
_entity_poly.type
_entity_poly.pdbx_seq_one_letter_code
_entity_poly.pdbx_strand_id
1 'polypeptide(L)'
;ILKRFKRFGLDAESLWKRYSNKQLAPLEYTGFEYDLACLDRDENLVVPSTLYIHLLDQMNWGLISPPQAARAGKEILARIMDYFGLSPKTDYFDGENPDCQHDPMAWMIENYVRMLLDLIAYRGNKIK
;
A
#
# COMPACT_ATOMS: atom_id res chain seq x y z
N ILE A 1 -6.84 3.68 7.67
CA ILE A 1 -5.60 3.02 7.17
C ILE A 1 -4.45 3.05 8.18
N LEU A 2 -3.93 4.21 8.56
CA LEU A 2 -2.72 4.35 9.39
C LEU A 2 -2.81 3.62 10.71
N LYS A 3 -3.92 3.78 11.44
CA LYS A 3 -4.17 3.05 12.69
C LYS A 3 -4.08 1.53 12.53
N ARG A 4 -4.40 1.00 11.34
CA ARG A 4 -4.43 -0.44 11.06
C ARG A 4 -3.05 -0.98 10.69
N PHE A 5 -2.23 -0.18 10.01
CA PHE A 5 -0.88 -0.55 9.62
C PHE A 5 0.20 -0.18 10.64
N LYS A 6 -0.14 0.54 11.72
CA LYS A 6 0.82 0.94 12.77
C LYS A 6 1.65 -0.22 13.32
N ARG A 7 1.06 -1.41 13.50
CA ARG A 7 1.79 -2.60 14.00
C ARG A 7 2.82 -3.16 13.02
N PHE A 8 2.77 -2.74 11.76
CA PHE A 8 3.75 -3.06 10.72
C PHE A 8 4.75 -1.92 10.50
N GLY A 9 4.80 -0.95 11.41
CA GLY A 9 5.75 0.17 11.35
C GLY A 9 5.39 1.25 10.32
N LEU A 10 4.14 1.28 9.83
CA LEU A 10 3.67 2.36 8.97
C LEU A 10 2.91 3.43 9.76
N ASP A 11 3.39 4.65 9.64
CA ASP A 11 2.80 5.89 10.15
C ASP A 11 2.98 7.03 9.13
N ALA A 12 2.43 8.20 9.42
CA ALA A 12 2.51 9.34 8.51
C ALA A 12 3.97 9.77 8.24
N GLU A 13 4.83 9.74 9.26
CA GLU A 13 6.22 10.17 9.15
C GLU A 13 7.04 9.22 8.26
N SER A 14 6.91 7.91 8.47
CA SER A 14 7.57 6.88 7.65
C SER A 14 7.10 6.92 6.20
N LEU A 15 5.80 7.16 5.94
CA LEU A 15 5.28 7.31 4.59
C LEU A 15 5.78 8.61 3.93
N TRP A 16 5.81 9.73 4.66
CA TRP A 16 6.33 10.99 4.16
C TRP A 16 7.80 10.87 3.75
N LYS A 17 8.65 10.28 4.61
CA LYS A 17 10.07 10.04 4.28
C LYS A 17 10.23 9.26 2.98
N ARG A 18 9.38 8.26 2.76
CA ARG A 18 9.40 7.47 1.51
C ARG A 18 8.90 8.27 0.31
N TYR A 19 7.87 9.08 0.49
CA TYR A 19 7.31 9.93 -0.56
C TYR A 19 8.31 10.99 -1.03
N SER A 20 8.89 11.74 -0.09
CA SER A 20 9.83 12.84 -0.36
C SER A 20 11.13 12.34 -1.00
N ASN A 21 11.68 11.23 -0.51
CA ASN A 21 12.88 10.62 -1.08
C ASN A 21 12.68 10.15 -2.54
N LYS A 22 11.48 9.67 -2.89
CA LYS A 22 11.17 9.21 -4.25
C LYS A 22 10.81 10.35 -5.22
N GLN A 23 10.67 11.59 -4.74
CA GLN A 23 10.28 12.76 -5.53
C GLN A 23 9.07 12.50 -6.47
N LEU A 24 8.08 11.75 -5.97
CA LEU A 24 6.98 11.23 -6.81
C LEU A 24 6.14 12.34 -7.46
N ALA A 25 5.87 13.41 -6.71
CA ALA A 25 5.30 14.65 -7.21
C ALA A 25 5.62 15.80 -6.23
N PRO A 26 5.73 17.05 -6.72
CA PRO A 26 5.97 18.21 -5.86
C PRO A 26 4.75 18.49 -4.97
N LEU A 27 4.84 18.03 -3.72
CA LEU A 27 3.84 18.14 -2.68
C LEU A 27 4.55 18.51 -1.35
N GLU A 28 4.08 19.56 -0.69
CA GLU A 28 4.52 19.93 0.66
C GLU A 28 3.96 18.95 1.70
N TYR A 29 4.60 18.86 2.87
CA TYR A 29 4.17 17.94 3.94
C TYR A 29 2.69 18.12 4.33
N THR A 30 2.20 19.36 4.35
CA THR A 30 0.80 19.66 4.70
C THR A 30 -0.19 19.15 3.65
N GLY A 31 0.15 19.23 2.36
CA GLY A 31 -0.64 18.64 1.28
C GLY A 31 -0.63 17.12 1.34
N PHE A 32 0.52 16.53 1.64
CA PHE A 32 0.67 15.09 1.87
C PHE A 32 -0.22 14.61 3.03
N GLU A 33 -0.18 15.28 4.18
CA GLU A 33 -1.01 14.91 5.33
C GLU A 33 -2.50 15.03 5.01
N TYR A 34 -2.91 16.07 4.28
CA TYR A 34 -4.29 16.25 3.85
C TYR A 34 -4.76 15.08 2.97
N ASP A 35 -4.00 14.75 1.92
CA ASP A 35 -4.35 13.65 1.01
C ASP A 35 -4.35 12.30 1.72
N LEU A 36 -3.38 12.06 2.60
CA LEU A 36 -3.33 10.86 3.42
C LEU A 36 -4.56 10.77 4.35
N ALA A 37 -4.99 11.88 4.97
CA ALA A 37 -6.18 11.92 5.81
C ALA A 37 -7.48 11.69 5.02
N CYS A 38 -7.57 12.17 3.77
CA CYS A 38 -8.67 11.87 2.87
C CYS A 38 -8.72 10.38 2.54
N LEU A 39 -7.59 9.80 2.14
CA LEU A 39 -7.48 8.37 1.85
C LEU A 39 -7.77 7.50 3.09
N ASP A 40 -7.37 7.94 4.30
CA ASP A 40 -7.60 7.21 5.55
C ASP A 40 -9.08 6.97 5.86
N ARG A 41 -9.98 7.74 5.24
CA ARG A 41 -11.44 7.72 5.41
C ARG A 41 -12.20 7.19 4.19
N ASP A 42 -11.56 6.98 3.04
CA ASP A 42 -12.23 6.47 1.85
C ASP A 42 -12.56 4.99 2.04
N GLU A 43 -13.85 4.64 2.08
CA GLU A 43 -14.31 3.26 2.32
C GLU A 43 -13.76 2.26 1.29
N ASN A 44 -13.58 2.72 0.04
CA ASN A 44 -13.06 1.92 -1.07
C ASN A 44 -11.57 1.65 -0.94
N LEU A 45 -10.88 2.32 -0.03
CA LEU A 45 -9.52 2.00 0.38
C LEU A 45 -9.50 1.31 1.74
N VAL A 46 -10.28 1.79 2.72
CA VAL A 46 -10.28 1.29 4.10
C VAL A 46 -10.69 -0.17 4.20
N VAL A 47 -11.77 -0.59 3.51
CA VAL A 47 -12.24 -1.98 3.53
C VAL A 47 -11.21 -2.93 2.93
N PRO A 48 -10.77 -2.77 1.67
CA PRO A 48 -9.77 -3.66 1.08
C PRO A 48 -8.43 -3.62 1.82
N SER A 49 -8.03 -2.48 2.39
CA SER A 49 -6.83 -2.41 3.26
C SER A 49 -6.96 -3.28 4.50
N THR A 50 -8.16 -3.37 5.08
CA THR A 50 -8.42 -4.23 6.24
C THR A 50 -8.32 -5.72 5.85
N LEU A 51 -8.81 -6.08 4.66
CA LEU A 51 -8.66 -7.43 4.11
C LEU A 51 -7.17 -7.76 3.83
N TYR A 52 -6.42 -6.80 3.26
CA TYR A 52 -4.99 -6.96 3.02
C TYR A 52 -4.21 -7.22 4.31
N ILE A 53 -4.51 -6.46 5.36
CA ILE A 53 -3.95 -6.65 6.69
C ILE A 53 -4.30 -8.03 7.25
N HIS A 54 -5.52 -8.51 7.01
CA HIS A 54 -5.90 -9.85 7.43
C HIS A 54 -5.11 -10.94 6.70
N LEU A 55 -4.76 -10.75 5.42
CA LEU A 55 -3.86 -11.68 4.72
C LEU A 55 -2.47 -11.71 5.36
N LEU A 56 -1.93 -10.55 5.76
CA LEU A 56 -0.66 -10.49 6.49
C LEU A 56 -0.74 -11.26 7.81
N ASP A 57 -1.84 -11.13 8.55
CA ASP A 57 -2.06 -11.87 9.80
C ASP A 57 -2.15 -13.38 9.56
N GLN A 58 -2.97 -13.81 8.60
CA GLN A 58 -3.15 -15.23 8.27
C GLN A 58 -1.83 -15.88 7.84
N MET A 59 -1.01 -15.15 7.06
CA MET A 59 0.33 -15.58 6.67
C MET A 59 1.26 -15.67 7.88
N ASN A 60 1.26 -14.65 8.75
CA ASN A 60 2.08 -14.63 9.97
C ASN A 60 1.71 -15.76 10.94
N TRP A 61 0.44 -16.16 10.98
CA TRP A 61 -0.06 -17.28 11.77
C TRP A 61 0.19 -18.65 11.10
N GLY A 62 0.75 -18.68 9.89
CA GLY A 62 0.99 -19.92 9.14
C GLY A 62 -0.27 -20.60 8.62
N LEU A 63 -1.41 -19.89 8.58
CA LEU A 63 -2.69 -20.43 8.10
C LEU A 63 -2.78 -20.43 6.57
N ILE A 64 -2.03 -19.55 5.92
CA ILE A 64 -1.85 -19.51 4.47
C ILE A 64 -0.36 -19.37 4.14
N SER A 65 0.06 -19.92 3.00
CA SER A 65 1.43 -19.80 2.54
C SER A 65 1.72 -18.38 2.00
N PRO A 66 2.99 -17.94 2.01
CA PRO A 66 3.36 -16.65 1.42
C PRO A 66 2.91 -16.47 -0.04
N PRO A 67 3.03 -17.47 -0.94
CA PRO A 67 2.47 -17.38 -2.28
C PRO A 67 0.95 -17.18 -2.34
N GLN A 68 0.20 -17.82 -1.42
CA GLN A 68 -1.25 -17.64 -1.33
C GLN A 68 -1.61 -16.23 -0.89
N ALA A 69 -0.95 -15.72 0.15
CA ALA A 69 -1.15 -14.37 0.68
C ALA A 69 -0.77 -13.32 -0.37
N ALA A 70 0.39 -13.47 -1.02
CA ALA A 70 0.87 -12.56 -2.04
C ALA A 70 -0.15 -12.45 -3.18
N ARG A 71 -0.56 -13.58 -3.79
CA ARG A 71 -1.54 -13.61 -4.88
C ARG A 71 -2.85 -12.90 -4.53
N ALA A 72 -3.45 -13.24 -3.39
CA ALA A 72 -4.69 -12.58 -2.94
C ALA A 72 -4.47 -11.08 -2.66
N GLY A 73 -3.30 -10.72 -2.12
CA GLY A 73 -2.89 -9.34 -1.93
C GLY A 73 -2.79 -8.57 -3.24
N LYS A 74 -2.25 -9.18 -4.31
CA LYS A 74 -2.18 -8.55 -5.64
C LYS A 74 -3.56 -8.18 -6.17
N GLU A 75 -4.52 -9.09 -6.02
CA GLU A 75 -5.91 -8.85 -6.46
C GLU A 75 -6.57 -7.70 -5.69
N ILE A 76 -6.33 -7.61 -4.38
CA ILE A 76 -6.84 -6.51 -3.56
C ILE A 76 -6.25 -5.17 -4.00
N LEU A 77 -4.93 -5.12 -4.18
CA LEU A 77 -4.24 -3.90 -4.60
C LEU A 77 -4.66 -3.46 -6.01
N ALA A 78 -4.80 -4.40 -6.94
CA ALA A 78 -5.30 -4.11 -8.28
C ALA A 78 -6.71 -3.50 -8.26
N ARG A 79 -7.61 -4.06 -7.43
CA ARG A 79 -8.97 -3.51 -7.26
C ARG A 79 -8.98 -2.09 -6.68
N ILE A 80 -8.11 -1.83 -5.70
CA ILE A 80 -7.97 -0.46 -5.15
C ILE A 80 -7.53 0.49 -6.26
N MET A 81 -6.47 0.15 -7.00
CA MET A 81 -5.93 1.03 -8.04
C MET A 81 -6.97 1.30 -9.14
N ASP A 82 -7.67 0.26 -9.59
CA ASP A 82 -8.73 0.37 -10.60
C ASP A 82 -9.86 1.31 -10.16
N TYR A 83 -10.30 1.24 -8.89
CA TYR A 83 -11.29 2.15 -8.33
C TYR A 83 -10.87 3.63 -8.44
N PHE A 84 -9.58 3.93 -8.23
CA PHE A 84 -9.05 5.30 -8.37
C PHE A 84 -8.71 5.69 -9.82
N GLY A 85 -8.95 4.80 -10.79
CA GLY A 85 -8.64 5.01 -12.21
C GLY A 85 -7.15 4.90 -12.51
N LEU A 86 -6.40 4.13 -11.71
CA LEU A 86 -5.00 3.83 -11.90
C LEU A 86 -4.81 2.38 -12.33
N SER A 87 -3.84 2.14 -13.21
CA SER A 87 -3.37 0.78 -13.49
C SER A 87 -2.20 0.43 -12.56
N PRO A 88 -2.12 -0.80 -12.01
CA PRO A 88 -0.89 -1.30 -11.40
C PRO A 88 0.27 -1.09 -12.37
N LYS A 89 1.34 -0.42 -11.92
CA LYS A 89 2.59 -0.38 -12.69
C LYS A 89 3.09 -1.82 -12.88
N THR A 90 3.73 -2.10 -14.01
CA THR A 90 4.27 -3.43 -14.31
C THR A 90 5.18 -3.94 -13.20
N ASP A 91 5.94 -3.07 -12.52
CA ASP A 91 6.82 -3.47 -11.41
C ASP A 91 6.11 -3.79 -10.08
N TYR A 92 4.81 -3.47 -9.94
CA TYR A 92 4.03 -4.08 -8.88
C TYR A 92 3.99 -5.55 -9.19
N PHE A 93 4.40 -6.37 -8.22
CA PHE A 93 4.26 -7.81 -8.30
C PHE A 93 5.23 -8.59 -9.19
N ASP A 94 6.15 -7.91 -9.91
CA ASP A 94 7.15 -8.49 -10.83
C ASP A 94 8.43 -8.99 -10.12
N GLY A 95 8.54 -8.80 -8.80
CA GLY A 95 9.51 -9.55 -8.01
C GLY A 95 9.14 -11.03 -8.01
N GLU A 96 10.16 -11.92 -8.00
CA GLU A 96 9.95 -13.35 -7.74
C GLU A 96 8.93 -13.48 -6.60
N ASN A 97 7.85 -14.23 -6.85
CA ASN A 97 6.85 -14.55 -5.84
C ASN A 97 7.61 -14.95 -4.57
N PRO A 98 7.44 -14.25 -3.42
CA PRO A 98 8.38 -14.39 -2.32
C PRO A 98 8.43 -15.87 -1.94
N ASP A 99 9.54 -16.50 -2.30
CA ASP A 99 9.86 -17.83 -1.85
C ASP A 99 10.26 -17.71 -0.37
N CYS A 100 10.38 -18.84 0.31
CA CYS A 100 10.69 -18.86 1.74
C CYS A 100 12.05 -18.21 2.10
N GLN A 101 12.84 -17.77 1.12
CA GLN A 101 14.17 -17.16 1.30
C GLN A 101 14.11 -15.63 1.41
N HIS A 102 13.02 -14.99 1.00
CA HIS A 102 12.80 -13.54 1.13
C HIS A 102 11.72 -13.26 2.18
N ASP A 103 11.82 -12.15 2.93
CA ASP A 103 10.78 -11.77 3.91
C ASP A 103 9.46 -11.41 3.18
N PRO A 104 8.47 -12.33 3.18
CA PRO A 104 7.26 -12.13 2.39
C PRO A 104 6.36 -11.05 2.99
N MET A 105 6.45 -10.85 4.31
CA MET A 105 5.67 -9.85 5.00
C MET A 105 6.18 -8.46 4.62
N ALA A 106 7.49 -8.24 4.70
CA ALA A 106 8.10 -6.98 4.26
C ALA A 106 7.79 -6.69 2.79
N TRP A 107 7.84 -7.71 1.93
CA TRP A 107 7.51 -7.56 0.51
C TRP A 107 6.06 -7.12 0.29
N MET A 108 5.09 -7.74 0.98
CA MET A 108 3.68 -7.35 0.89
C MET A 108 3.45 -5.95 1.45
N ILE A 109 4.08 -5.59 2.58
CA ILE A 109 3.99 -4.25 3.15
C ILE A 109 4.53 -3.21 2.15
N GLU A 110 5.66 -3.48 1.50
CA GLU A 110 6.26 -2.58 0.53
C GLU A 110 5.35 -2.35 -0.68
N ASN A 111 4.71 -3.40 -1.22
CA ASN A 111 3.75 -3.25 -2.32
C ASN A 111 2.53 -2.40 -1.91
N TYR A 112 2.03 -2.59 -0.69
CA TYR A 112 0.94 -1.76 -0.16
C TYR A 112 1.37 -0.29 -0.04
N VAL A 113 2.58 -0.04 0.49
CA VAL A 113 3.12 1.33 0.60
C VAL A 113 3.28 1.96 -0.76
N ARG A 114 3.87 1.27 -1.74
CA ARG A 114 3.99 1.78 -3.12
C ARG A 114 2.63 2.22 -3.66
N MET A 115 1.61 1.37 -3.53
CA MET A 115 0.25 1.68 -4.00
C MET A 115 -0.29 2.93 -3.32
N LEU A 116 -0.15 3.03 -2.00
CA LEU A 116 -0.62 4.20 -1.24
C LEU A 116 0.09 5.49 -1.66
N LEU A 117 1.40 5.45 -1.92
CA LEU A 117 2.17 6.60 -2.38
C LEU A 117 1.76 7.03 -3.80
N ASP A 118 1.46 6.07 -4.68
CA ASP A 118 0.95 6.36 -6.03
C ASP A 118 -0.43 7.03 -5.98
N LEU A 119 -1.31 6.60 -5.06
CA LEU A 119 -2.60 7.26 -4.83
C LEU A 119 -2.43 8.72 -4.36
N ILE A 120 -1.51 8.96 -3.42
CA ILE A 120 -1.21 10.32 -2.93
C ILE A 120 -0.66 11.18 -4.07
N ALA A 121 0.30 10.67 -4.84
CA ALA A 121 0.88 11.40 -5.96
C ALA A 121 -0.17 11.72 -7.04
N TYR A 122 -1.07 10.79 -7.34
CA TYR A 122 -2.16 11.00 -8.30
C TYR A 122 -3.14 12.11 -7.84
N ARG A 123 -3.51 12.13 -6.55
CA ARG A 123 -4.39 13.17 -5.99
C ARG A 123 -3.72 14.55 -6.02
N GLY A 124 -2.44 14.63 -5.67
CA GLY A 124 -1.66 15.87 -5.73
C GLY A 124 -1.57 16.47 -7.14
N ASN A 125 -1.68 15.65 -8.19
CA ASN A 125 -1.67 16.08 -9.59
C ASN A 125 -3.03 16.52 -10.13
N LYS A 126 -4.16 16.11 -9.54
CA LYS A 126 -5.52 16.53 -9.98
C LYS A 126 -5.97 17.89 -9.42
N ILE A 127 -5.26 18.41 -8.42
CA ILE A 127 -5.60 19.68 -7.74
C ILE A 127 -4.83 20.88 -8.34
N LYS A 128 -3.96 20.64 -9.33
CA LYS A 128 -3.28 21.68 -10.13
C LYS A 128 -3.94 21.84 -11.49
#